data_AF-A0A7W1A2C4-F1
#
_entry.id   AF-A0A7W1A2C4-F1
#
_cell.length_a   1.000
_cell.length_b   1.000
_cell.length_c   1.000
_cell.angle_alpha   90.00
_cell.angle_beta   90.00
_cell.angle_gamma   90.00
#
_symmetry.space_group_name_H-M   'P 1'
#
loop_
_entity.id
_entity.type
_entity.pdbx_description
1 polymer ?
#
loop_
_entity_poly.entity_id
_entity_poly.type
_entity_poly.pdbx_seq_one_letter_code
_entity_poly.pdbx_strand_id
1 'polypeptide(L)'
;MLLAGCPGSRPAPTPGCPHDIRVVISEQKEIKRYAACTSLGSLTVRSGATIDLSELRALETITGDLDIGPTVGFEELKLSELVAVEGTVRIVSNTSLRGMFLPRLERAGRIEIESNASLTTIVFPRLQTVAGSLLVNQNSLLEIVDFSELTRVGKDLVMSDNGSLALIEGGKLESVQEVRLERNRKLPPDAVDGLRAKTPPP
;
A
#
# COMPACT_ATOMS: atom_id res chain seq x y z
N MET A 1 -36.87 -19.53 -14.95
CA MET A 1 -36.81 -19.15 -13.52
C MET A 1 -35.36 -19.05 -13.13
N LEU A 2 -34.88 -17.82 -12.91
CA LEU A 2 -33.56 -17.50 -12.38
C LEU A 2 -33.50 -17.88 -10.90
N LEU A 3 -32.32 -18.30 -10.41
CA LEU A 3 -31.75 -17.76 -9.16
C LEU A 3 -30.22 -17.75 -9.30
N ALA A 4 -29.70 -16.54 -9.47
CA ALA A 4 -28.27 -16.22 -9.47
C ALA A 4 -27.72 -16.29 -8.03
N GLY A 5 -26.55 -16.89 -7.86
CA GLY A 5 -25.77 -16.77 -6.63
C GLY A 5 -25.10 -15.40 -6.58
N CYS A 6 -25.37 -14.62 -5.53
CA CYS A 6 -24.67 -13.36 -5.26
C CYS A 6 -23.23 -13.65 -4.76
N PRO A 7 -22.20 -12.93 -5.25
CA PRO A 7 -20.87 -12.98 -4.68
C PRO A 7 -20.71 -11.97 -3.54
N GLY A 8 -19.98 -12.35 -2.50
CA GLY A 8 -19.38 -11.43 -1.52
C GLY A 8 -20.33 -10.79 -0.51
N SER A 9 -20.67 -11.51 0.56
CA SER A 9 -21.21 -10.88 1.77
C SER A 9 -20.12 -9.99 2.38
N ARG A 10 -20.29 -8.66 2.29
CA ARG A 10 -19.53 -7.72 3.11
C ARG A 10 -19.66 -8.15 4.58
N PRO A 11 -18.57 -8.28 5.35
CA PRO A 11 -18.67 -8.57 6.77
C PRO A 11 -19.54 -7.47 7.40
N ALA A 12 -20.51 -7.88 8.22
CA ALA A 12 -21.36 -6.93 8.93
C ALA A 12 -20.45 -5.98 9.74
N PRO A 13 -20.72 -4.66 9.73
CA PRO A 13 -19.93 -3.73 10.52
C PRO A 13 -20.03 -4.13 11.99
N THR A 14 -18.88 -4.44 12.60
CA THR A 14 -18.79 -4.65 14.04
C THR A 14 -19.31 -3.39 14.75
N PRO A 15 -20.26 -3.50 15.70
CA PRO A 15 -20.79 -2.35 16.40
C PRO A 15 -19.66 -1.53 17.03
N GLY A 16 -19.57 -0.24 16.69
CA GLY A 16 -18.57 0.69 17.25
C GLY A 16 -17.37 1.00 16.34
N CYS A 17 -17.28 0.40 15.15
CA CYS A 17 -16.23 0.75 14.20
C CYS A 17 -16.57 2.02 13.40
N PRO A 18 -15.70 3.04 13.39
CA PRO A 18 -15.95 4.27 12.65
C PRO A 18 -15.73 4.06 11.15
N HIS A 19 -16.81 4.01 10.36
CA HIS A 19 -16.75 3.79 8.90
C HIS A 19 -16.77 5.08 8.06
N ASP A 20 -17.26 6.19 8.60
CA ASP A 20 -17.41 7.45 7.86
C ASP A 20 -16.51 8.59 8.38
N ILE A 21 -15.64 8.29 9.35
CA ILE A 21 -14.75 9.27 9.96
C ILE A 21 -13.29 8.84 9.85
N ARG A 22 -12.41 9.82 9.99
CA ARG A 22 -10.96 9.59 10.12
C ARG A 22 -10.62 9.24 11.56
N VAL A 23 -10.07 8.05 11.76
CA VAL A 23 -9.41 7.62 12.99
C VAL A 23 -7.99 8.15 12.96
N VAL A 24 -7.59 8.86 14.01
CA VAL A 24 -6.20 9.30 14.19
C VAL A 24 -5.60 8.50 15.33
N ILE A 25 -4.41 7.93 15.08
CA ILE A 25 -3.63 7.17 16.03
C ILE A 25 -2.30 7.88 16.21
N SER A 26 -2.05 8.28 17.44
CA SER A 26 -0.83 8.94 17.91
C SER A 26 -0.13 8.16 19.02
N GLU A 27 -0.85 7.23 19.66
CA GLU A 27 -0.32 6.39 20.73
C GLU A 27 -0.86 4.95 20.64
N GLN A 28 -0.07 3.98 21.12
CA GLN A 28 -0.43 2.56 21.09
C GLN A 28 -1.79 2.25 21.75
N LYS A 29 -2.14 2.99 22.82
CA LYS A 29 -3.40 2.79 23.57
C LYS A 29 -4.65 3.01 22.70
N GLU A 30 -4.55 3.79 21.63
CA GLU A 30 -5.68 4.14 20.76
C GLU A 30 -6.01 2.99 19.80
N ILE A 31 -5.01 2.20 19.38
CA ILE A 31 -5.17 1.05 18.48
C ILE A 31 -6.08 -0.01 19.08
N LYS A 32 -5.97 -0.25 20.38
CA LYS A 32 -6.75 -1.26 21.12
C LYS A 32 -8.25 -1.09 20.95
N ARG A 33 -8.73 0.14 20.74
CA ARG A 33 -10.15 0.46 20.53
C ARG A 33 -10.67 -0.09 19.21
N TYR A 34 -9.80 -0.26 18.22
CA TYR A 34 -10.14 -0.66 16.86
C TYR A 34 -9.63 -2.06 16.50
N ALA A 35 -9.03 -2.77 17.47
CA ALA A 35 -8.43 -4.09 17.27
C ALA A 35 -9.41 -5.16 16.74
N ALA A 36 -10.71 -5.00 17.02
CA ALA A 36 -11.78 -5.89 16.54
C ALA A 36 -12.48 -5.38 15.27
N CYS A 37 -12.09 -4.23 14.74
CA CYS A 37 -12.76 -3.65 13.58
C CYS A 37 -12.34 -4.33 12.29
N THR A 38 -13.33 -4.82 11.56
CA THR A 38 -13.14 -5.37 10.20
C THR A 38 -13.03 -4.31 9.13
N SER A 39 -13.67 -3.16 9.35
CA SER A 39 -13.59 -2.02 8.45
C SER A 39 -13.50 -0.70 9.22
N LEU A 40 -12.73 0.24 8.67
CA LEU A 40 -12.59 1.61 9.14
C LEU A 40 -12.81 2.60 7.98
N GLY A 41 -13.14 3.84 8.33
CA GLY A 41 -13.25 4.97 7.41
C GLY A 41 -11.90 5.36 6.82
N SER A 42 -11.26 6.37 7.40
CA SER A 42 -9.84 6.65 7.13
C SER A 42 -9.02 6.36 8.38
N LEU A 43 -7.79 5.92 8.20
CA LEU A 43 -6.84 5.68 9.29
C LEU A 43 -5.62 6.57 9.08
N THR A 44 -5.34 7.44 10.05
CA THR A 44 -4.10 8.23 10.10
C THR A 44 -3.25 7.80 11.28
N VAL A 45 -1.99 7.47 11.03
CA VAL A 45 -1.01 7.12 12.06
C VAL A 45 0.12 8.14 12.03
N ARG A 46 0.24 8.92 13.10
CA ARG A 46 1.30 9.94 13.27
C ARG A 46 1.75 9.92 14.72
N SER A 47 2.98 9.50 14.99
CA SER A 47 3.42 9.27 16.37
C SER A 47 4.88 9.58 16.60
N GLY A 48 5.16 10.19 17.74
CA GLY A 48 6.52 10.36 18.27
C GLY A 48 7.03 9.12 19.02
N ALA A 49 6.25 8.04 19.07
CA ALA A 49 6.59 6.80 19.76
C ALA A 49 6.42 5.59 18.84
N THR A 50 7.02 4.46 19.24
CA THR A 50 6.83 3.18 18.56
C THR A 50 5.35 2.79 18.59
N ILE A 51 4.83 2.42 17.43
CA ILE A 51 3.49 1.92 17.23
C ILE A 51 3.56 0.51 16.62
N ASP A 52 2.72 -0.39 17.13
CA ASP A 52 2.51 -1.71 16.57
C ASP A 52 1.08 -1.82 16.02
N LEU A 53 0.97 -1.84 14.69
CA LEU A 53 -0.30 -1.99 13.99
C LEU A 53 -0.78 -3.44 13.89
N SER A 54 0.02 -4.43 14.34
CA SER A 54 -0.39 -5.84 14.35
C SER A 54 -1.60 -6.10 15.25
N GLU A 55 -1.87 -5.20 16.21
CA GLU A 55 -3.07 -5.22 17.05
C GLU A 55 -4.38 -5.02 16.25
N LEU A 56 -4.33 -4.43 15.05
CA LEU A 56 -5.46 -4.33 14.11
C LEU A 56 -5.70 -5.66 13.38
N ARG A 57 -5.80 -6.74 14.16
CA ARG A 57 -5.81 -8.14 13.72
C ARG A 57 -6.99 -8.55 12.85
N ALA A 58 -8.06 -7.74 12.84
CA ALA A 58 -9.28 -8.02 12.08
C ALA A 58 -9.48 -7.06 10.90
N LEU A 59 -8.62 -6.04 10.73
CA LEU A 59 -8.86 -4.97 9.78
C LEU A 59 -8.68 -5.46 8.34
N GLU A 60 -9.80 -5.60 7.64
CA GLU A 60 -9.87 -6.09 6.26
C GLU A 60 -10.01 -4.95 5.24
N THR A 61 -10.71 -3.86 5.59
CA THR A 61 -11.02 -2.78 4.64
C THR A 61 -10.90 -1.38 5.25
N ILE A 62 -10.25 -0.48 4.52
CA ILE A 62 -10.28 0.96 4.78
C ILE A 62 -11.07 1.62 3.65
N THR A 63 -12.22 2.22 3.96
CA THR A 63 -13.13 2.81 2.95
C THR A 63 -12.69 4.19 2.46
N GLY A 64 -11.76 4.83 3.16
CA GLY A 64 -11.10 6.07 2.80
C GLY A 64 -9.59 5.89 2.69
N ASP A 65 -8.83 6.80 3.30
CA ASP A 65 -7.37 6.82 3.20
C ASP A 65 -6.69 6.07 4.34
N LEU A 66 -5.57 5.41 4.03
CA LEU A 66 -4.56 4.96 4.99
C LEU A 66 -3.37 5.92 4.90
N ASP A 67 -3.19 6.80 5.89
CA ASP A 67 -2.12 7.80 5.93
C ASP A 67 -1.18 7.53 7.11
N ILE A 68 0.05 7.09 6.84
CA ILE A 68 1.05 6.80 7.86
C ILE A 68 2.25 7.72 7.68
N GLY A 69 2.49 8.52 8.71
CA GLY A 69 3.69 9.30 8.86
C GLY A 69 3.45 10.81 9.00
N PRO A 70 4.37 11.55 9.65
CA PRO A 70 5.65 11.05 10.16
C PRO A 70 5.48 10.21 11.44
N THR A 71 6.31 9.19 11.58
CA THR A 71 6.40 8.35 12.78
C THR A 71 7.84 8.18 13.25
N VAL A 72 8.03 7.90 14.55
CA VAL A 72 9.33 7.62 15.17
C VAL A 72 9.35 6.18 15.68
N GLY A 73 10.37 5.39 15.29
CA GLY A 73 10.51 4.01 15.77
C GLY A 73 9.49 3.02 15.22
N PHE A 74 8.75 3.38 14.18
CA PHE A 74 7.88 2.47 13.42
C PHE A 74 8.71 1.75 12.36
N GLU A 75 9.13 0.52 12.64
CA GLU A 75 10.10 -0.21 11.79
C GLU A 75 9.44 -1.04 10.68
N GLU A 76 8.20 -1.49 10.88
CA GLU A 76 7.50 -2.36 9.94
C GLU A 76 6.03 -1.98 9.83
N LEU A 77 5.55 -1.80 8.59
CA LEU A 77 4.12 -1.74 8.30
C LEU A 77 3.62 -3.13 7.97
N LYS A 78 2.83 -3.71 8.87
CA LYS A 78 2.16 -4.98 8.63
C LYS A 78 0.69 -4.93 9.05
N LEU A 79 -0.19 -5.22 8.10
CA LEU A 79 -1.63 -5.41 8.31
C LEU A 79 -2.01 -6.71 7.61
N SER A 80 -1.94 -7.82 8.35
CA SER A 80 -2.03 -9.18 7.80
C SER A 80 -3.36 -9.48 7.12
N GLU A 81 -4.44 -8.86 7.59
CA GLU A 81 -5.81 -9.09 7.11
C GLU A 81 -6.30 -8.03 6.11
N LEU A 82 -5.54 -6.95 5.88
CA LEU A 82 -6.00 -5.86 5.03
C LEU A 82 -6.08 -6.32 3.58
N VAL A 83 -7.31 -6.34 3.05
CA VAL A 83 -7.64 -6.74 1.67
C VAL A 83 -7.79 -5.52 0.76
N ALA A 84 -8.36 -4.42 1.27
CA ALA A 84 -8.69 -3.27 0.43
C ALA A 84 -8.49 -1.92 1.12
N VAL A 85 -7.99 -0.95 0.35
CA VAL A 85 -8.03 0.47 0.69
C VAL A 85 -8.70 1.20 -0.47
N GLU A 86 -9.92 1.70 -0.29
CA GLU A 86 -10.67 2.34 -1.38
C GLU A 86 -10.07 3.70 -1.77
N GLY A 87 -9.48 4.41 -0.81
CA GLY A 87 -8.80 5.68 -1.01
C GLY A 87 -7.29 5.52 -1.23
N THR A 88 -6.53 6.45 -0.66
CA THR A 88 -5.07 6.49 -0.84
C THR A 88 -4.36 5.76 0.29
N VAL A 89 -3.43 4.88 -0.05
CA VAL A 89 -2.36 4.40 0.83
C VAL A 89 -1.19 5.38 0.72
N ARG A 90 -1.04 6.25 1.71
CA ARG A 90 0.01 7.27 1.79
C ARG A 90 0.96 6.97 2.93
N ILE A 91 2.23 6.71 2.63
CA ILE A 91 3.25 6.31 3.60
C ILE A 91 4.44 7.24 3.44
N VAL A 92 4.52 8.27 4.28
CA VAL A 92 5.40 9.42 4.05
C VAL A 92 6.23 9.77 5.28
N SER A 93 7.53 9.98 5.09
CA SER A 93 8.44 10.48 6.13
C SER A 93 8.54 9.59 7.38
N ASN A 94 8.56 8.26 7.21
CA ASN A 94 8.82 7.31 8.30
C ASN A 94 10.30 6.90 8.27
N THR A 95 11.13 7.59 9.06
CA THR A 95 12.59 7.45 8.98
C THR A 95 13.12 6.10 9.47
N SER A 96 12.38 5.40 10.34
CA SER A 96 12.75 4.07 10.85
C SER A 96 12.11 2.92 10.09
N LEU A 97 11.16 3.18 9.19
CA LEU A 97 10.42 2.14 8.47
C LEU A 97 11.36 1.39 7.52
N ARG A 98 11.53 0.09 7.73
CA ARG A 98 12.39 -0.81 6.94
C ARG A 98 11.62 -1.65 5.95
N GLY A 99 10.38 -2.03 6.29
CA GLY A 99 9.60 -2.94 5.47
C GLY A 99 8.11 -2.63 5.47
N MET A 100 7.47 -2.89 4.34
CA MET A 100 6.03 -2.78 4.18
C MET A 100 5.48 -4.12 3.66
N PHE A 101 4.64 -4.77 4.45
CA PHE A 101 4.12 -6.11 4.18
C PHE A 101 2.60 -6.11 4.32
N LEU A 102 1.90 -6.12 3.18
CA LEU A 102 0.43 -6.24 3.14
C LEU A 102 0.06 -7.51 2.37
N PRO A 103 0.19 -8.69 3.00
CA PRO A 103 0.16 -9.99 2.31
C PRO A 103 -1.20 -10.33 1.70
N ARG A 104 -2.28 -9.65 2.13
CA ARG A 104 -3.64 -9.86 1.64
C ARG A 104 -4.19 -8.69 0.82
N LEU A 105 -3.44 -7.61 0.66
CA LEU A 105 -3.94 -6.43 -0.06
C LEU A 105 -4.16 -6.79 -1.53
N GLU A 106 -5.40 -6.71 -1.99
CA GLU A 106 -5.81 -7.03 -3.36
C GLU A 106 -6.07 -5.77 -4.19
N ARG A 107 -6.49 -4.67 -3.54
CA ARG A 107 -6.86 -3.43 -4.24
C ARG A 107 -6.58 -2.18 -3.43
N ALA A 108 -6.11 -1.15 -4.12
CA ALA A 108 -5.91 0.19 -3.58
C ALA A 108 -6.50 1.26 -4.51
N GLY A 109 -7.03 2.34 -3.97
CA GLY A 109 -7.43 3.51 -4.76
C GLY A 109 -6.19 4.18 -5.37
N ARG A 110 -5.23 4.55 -4.53
CA ARG A 110 -3.92 5.09 -4.93
C ARG A 110 -2.84 4.64 -3.96
N ILE A 111 -1.59 4.53 -4.41
CA ILE A 111 -0.45 4.24 -3.54
C ILE A 111 0.59 5.36 -3.70
N GLU A 112 0.99 5.96 -2.58
CA GLU A 112 1.99 7.02 -2.47
C GLU A 112 2.98 6.67 -1.35
N ILE A 113 4.21 6.31 -1.70
CA ILE A 113 5.26 5.92 -0.73
C ILE A 113 6.45 6.83 -0.94
N GLU A 114 6.68 7.75 -0.01
CA GLU A 114 7.64 8.85 -0.20
C GLU A 114 8.53 9.11 1.01
N SER A 115 9.81 9.36 0.77
CA SER A 115 10.73 9.85 1.80
C SER A 115 10.84 8.93 3.04
N ASN A 116 10.79 7.61 2.87
CA ASN A 116 11.04 6.63 3.93
C ASN A 116 12.50 6.17 3.84
N ALA A 117 13.41 6.94 4.45
CA ALA A 117 14.85 6.82 4.24
C ALA A 117 15.46 5.45 4.57
N SER A 118 14.84 4.67 5.46
CA SER A 118 15.30 3.32 5.85
C SER A 118 14.57 2.18 5.15
N LEU A 119 13.60 2.48 4.27
CA LEU A 119 12.74 1.47 3.65
C LEU A 119 13.56 0.67 2.66
N THR A 120 13.66 -0.65 2.85
CA THR A 120 14.40 -1.57 1.97
C THR A 120 13.47 -2.43 1.13
N THR A 121 12.23 -2.67 1.58
CA THR A 121 11.36 -3.68 0.97
C THR A 121 9.89 -3.29 1.01
N ILE A 122 9.20 -3.44 -0.12
CA ILE A 122 7.75 -3.35 -0.24
C ILE A 122 7.24 -4.68 -0.80
N VAL A 123 6.29 -5.34 -0.14
CA VAL A 123 5.75 -6.64 -0.54
C VAL A 123 4.22 -6.65 -0.45
N PHE A 124 3.58 -6.61 -1.62
CA PHE A 124 2.12 -6.68 -1.82
C PHE A 124 1.80 -7.82 -2.80
N PRO A 125 2.01 -9.08 -2.40
CA PRO A 125 2.06 -10.23 -3.31
C PRO A 125 0.69 -10.65 -3.83
N ARG A 126 -0.39 -10.00 -3.38
CA ARG A 126 -1.76 -10.24 -3.85
C ARG A 126 -2.40 -9.00 -4.46
N LEU A 127 -1.67 -7.90 -4.56
CA LEU A 127 -2.22 -6.65 -5.08
C LEU A 127 -2.51 -6.84 -6.56
N GLN A 128 -3.78 -6.78 -6.95
CA GLN A 128 -4.23 -6.97 -8.33
C GLN A 128 -4.46 -5.64 -9.04
N THR A 129 -4.99 -4.65 -8.32
CA THR A 129 -5.39 -3.37 -8.94
C THR A 129 -5.04 -2.16 -8.09
N VAL A 130 -4.54 -1.12 -8.77
CA VAL A 130 -4.50 0.26 -8.26
C VAL A 130 -5.38 1.11 -9.15
N ALA A 131 -6.44 1.70 -8.60
CA ALA A 131 -7.41 2.44 -9.41
C ALA A 131 -6.83 3.75 -10.00
N GLY A 132 -5.91 4.38 -9.28
CA GLY A 132 -5.19 5.59 -9.65
C GLY A 132 -3.72 5.33 -9.97
N SER A 133 -2.84 6.20 -9.47
CA SER A 133 -1.38 6.08 -9.66
C SER A 133 -0.72 5.23 -8.57
N LEU A 134 0.38 4.57 -8.90
CA LEU A 134 1.31 3.95 -7.95
C LEU A 134 2.60 4.78 -7.98
N LEU A 135 2.89 5.49 -6.89
CA LEU A 135 4.02 6.41 -6.77
C LEU A 135 4.95 5.93 -5.65
N VAL A 136 6.21 5.66 -5.97
CA VAL A 136 7.25 5.24 -5.00
C VAL A 136 8.47 6.11 -5.20
N ASN A 137 8.64 7.13 -4.36
CA ASN A 137 9.63 8.18 -4.60
C ASN A 137 10.55 8.39 -3.39
N GLN A 138 11.81 8.71 -3.63
CA GLN A 138 12.75 9.15 -2.59
C GLN A 138 12.95 8.14 -1.44
N ASN A 139 12.90 6.85 -1.72
CA ASN A 139 13.24 5.79 -0.76
C ASN A 139 14.63 5.25 -1.13
N SER A 140 15.69 5.97 -0.74
CA SER A 140 17.05 5.76 -1.26
C SER A 140 17.64 4.36 -0.98
N LEU A 141 17.21 3.72 0.10
CA LEU A 141 17.60 2.36 0.49
C LEU A 141 16.64 1.27 0.01
N LEU A 142 15.59 1.61 -0.75
CA LEU A 142 14.62 0.63 -1.25
C LEU A 142 15.33 -0.28 -2.24
N GLU A 143 15.32 -1.59 -2.01
CA GLU A 143 16.01 -2.59 -2.84
C GLU A 143 15.02 -3.44 -3.66
N ILE A 144 13.88 -3.76 -3.07
CA ILE A 144 12.91 -4.71 -3.61
C ILE A 144 11.51 -4.13 -3.52
N VAL A 145 10.78 -4.21 -4.63
CA VAL A 145 9.33 -4.00 -4.67
C VAL A 145 8.67 -5.23 -5.29
N ASP A 146 7.77 -5.86 -4.56
CA ASP A 146 6.98 -7.00 -5.02
C ASP A 146 5.49 -6.64 -5.09
N PHE A 147 4.98 -6.64 -6.32
CA PHE A 147 3.57 -6.61 -6.65
C PHE A 147 3.31 -7.63 -7.77
N SER A 148 3.85 -8.84 -7.63
CA SER A 148 3.85 -9.91 -8.63
C SER A 148 2.48 -10.25 -9.22
N GLU A 149 1.39 -9.99 -8.50
CA GLU A 149 0.00 -10.20 -8.94
C GLU A 149 -0.70 -8.96 -9.53
N LEU A 150 -0.01 -7.81 -9.62
CA LEU A 150 -0.58 -6.56 -10.10
C LEU A 150 -0.81 -6.63 -11.60
N THR A 151 -2.07 -6.52 -12.02
CA THR A 151 -2.46 -6.55 -13.43
C THR A 151 -2.80 -5.16 -13.97
N ARG A 152 -3.26 -4.24 -13.11
CA ARG A 152 -3.71 -2.91 -13.56
C ARG A 152 -3.32 -1.77 -12.63
N VAL A 153 -2.74 -0.72 -13.21
CA VAL A 153 -2.63 0.62 -12.62
C VAL A 153 -3.46 1.57 -13.48
N GLY A 154 -4.46 2.23 -12.89
CA GLY A 154 -5.41 3.01 -13.68
C GLY A 154 -4.84 4.29 -14.27
N LYS A 155 -3.75 4.81 -13.71
CA LYS A 155 -3.02 5.98 -14.21
C LYS A 155 -1.53 5.65 -14.36
N ASP A 156 -0.68 6.28 -13.57
CA ASP A 156 0.76 6.26 -13.74
C ASP A 156 1.44 5.32 -12.74
N LEU A 157 2.44 4.59 -13.21
CA LEU A 157 3.42 3.91 -12.38
C LEU A 157 4.69 4.77 -12.38
N VAL A 158 4.95 5.45 -11.27
CA VAL A 158 6.13 6.31 -11.12
C VAL A 158 6.99 5.78 -9.99
N MET A 159 8.26 5.53 -10.30
CA MET A 159 9.27 5.27 -9.29
C MET A 159 10.46 6.18 -9.55
N SER A 160 10.72 7.13 -8.65
CA SER A 160 11.86 8.02 -8.78
C SER A 160 12.73 8.07 -7.54
N ASP A 161 14.04 8.24 -7.72
CA ASP A 161 14.98 8.45 -6.60
C ASP A 161 15.07 7.28 -5.61
N ASN A 162 14.83 6.05 -6.05
CA ASN A 162 15.07 4.83 -5.26
C ASN A 162 16.42 4.24 -5.67
N GLY A 163 17.51 4.88 -5.26
CA GLY A 163 18.86 4.61 -5.78
C GLY A 163 19.37 3.17 -5.59
N SER A 164 18.83 2.45 -4.60
CA SER A 164 19.17 1.05 -4.32
C SER A 164 18.24 0.03 -4.97
N LEU A 165 17.19 0.46 -5.68
CA LEU A 165 16.14 -0.41 -6.20
C LEU A 165 16.72 -1.28 -7.30
N ALA A 166 16.79 -2.58 -7.04
CA ALA A 166 17.41 -3.57 -7.91
C ALA A 166 16.41 -4.58 -8.45
N LEU A 167 15.27 -4.76 -7.78
CA LEU A 167 14.26 -5.74 -8.17
C LEU A 167 12.85 -5.15 -8.10
N ILE A 168 12.09 -5.33 -9.19
CA ILE A 168 10.66 -5.09 -9.24
C ILE A 168 9.99 -6.36 -9.75
N GLU A 169 9.23 -7.02 -8.88
CA GLU A 169 8.37 -8.15 -9.29
C GLU A 169 7.02 -7.59 -9.71
N GLY A 170 6.81 -7.48 -11.02
CA GLY A 170 5.62 -6.86 -11.62
C GLY A 170 5.23 -7.46 -12.98
N GLY A 171 5.66 -8.68 -13.27
CA GLY A 171 5.55 -9.29 -14.59
C GLY A 171 4.12 -9.46 -15.12
N LYS A 172 3.13 -9.51 -14.21
CA LYS A 172 1.70 -9.63 -14.56
C LYS A 172 1.02 -8.31 -14.91
N LEU A 173 1.73 -7.17 -14.86
CA LEU A 173 1.15 -5.89 -15.25
C LEU A 173 0.71 -5.96 -16.71
N GLU A 174 -0.57 -5.69 -16.97
CA GLU A 174 -1.19 -5.74 -18.29
C GLU A 174 -1.55 -4.34 -18.79
N SER A 175 -1.93 -3.42 -17.89
CA SER A 175 -2.40 -2.09 -18.26
C SER A 175 -1.96 -1.03 -17.26
N VAL A 176 -1.35 0.03 -17.80
CA VAL A 176 -0.94 1.26 -17.13
C VAL A 176 -0.89 2.38 -18.16
N GLN A 177 -1.21 3.62 -17.80
CA GLN A 177 -1.19 4.74 -18.77
C GLN A 177 0.22 5.21 -19.06
N GLU A 178 1.04 5.39 -18.01
CA GLU A 178 2.42 5.86 -18.13
C GLU A 178 3.31 5.13 -17.14
N VAL A 179 4.53 4.79 -17.57
CA VAL A 179 5.58 4.21 -16.72
C VAL A 179 6.79 5.13 -16.72
N ARG A 180 7.08 5.74 -15.56
CA ARG A 180 8.24 6.60 -15.36
C ARG A 180 9.14 6.06 -14.25
N LEU A 181 10.28 5.51 -14.66
CA LEU A 181 11.29 4.95 -13.78
C LEU A 181 12.55 5.81 -13.90
N GLU A 182 12.74 6.72 -12.95
CA GLU A 182 13.83 7.70 -12.97
C GLU A 182 14.78 7.51 -11.77
N ARG A 183 16.08 7.68 -11.97
CA ARG A 183 17.06 7.70 -10.87
C ARG A 183 17.02 6.43 -9.97
N ASN A 184 16.58 5.29 -10.50
CA ASN A 184 16.64 3.96 -9.87
C ASN A 184 17.89 3.22 -10.37
N ARG A 185 19.08 3.63 -9.92
CA ARG A 185 20.37 3.32 -10.57
C ARG A 185 20.74 1.84 -10.61
N LYS A 186 20.19 1.00 -9.72
CA LYS A 186 20.45 -0.44 -9.70
C LYS A 186 19.43 -1.26 -10.50
N LEU A 187 18.40 -0.63 -11.05
CA LEU A 187 17.33 -1.35 -11.75
C LEU A 187 17.83 -1.85 -13.11
N PRO A 188 17.69 -3.15 -13.41
CA PRO A 188 18.09 -3.71 -14.70
C PRO A 188 17.31 -3.09 -15.89
N PRO A 189 17.96 -2.86 -17.06
CA PRO A 189 17.29 -2.29 -18.23
C PRO A 189 16.10 -3.11 -18.74
N ASP A 190 16.19 -4.44 -18.69
CA ASP A 190 15.13 -5.36 -19.09
C ASP A 190 13.89 -5.24 -18.19
N ALA A 191 14.08 -5.02 -16.88
CA ALA A 191 12.96 -4.72 -15.98
C ALA A 191 12.27 -3.40 -16.33
N VAL A 192 13.05 -2.37 -16.70
CA VAL A 192 12.52 -1.06 -17.15
C VAL A 192 11.73 -1.22 -18.44
N ASP A 193 12.30 -1.88 -19.43
CA ASP A 193 11.69 -2.07 -20.75
C ASP A 193 10.43 -2.95 -20.64
N GLY A 194 10.48 -4.00 -19.83
CA GLY A 194 9.36 -4.91 -19.58
C GLY A 194 8.14 -4.20 -18.98
N LEU A 195 8.36 -3.25 -18.05
CA LEU A 195 7.28 -2.43 -17.48
C LEU A 195 6.80 -1.36 -18.45
N ARG A 196 7.69 -0.67 -19.16
CA ARG A 196 7.31 0.34 -20.16
C ARG A 196 6.52 -0.25 -21.33
N ALA A 197 6.78 -1.49 -21.71
CA ALA A 197 6.00 -2.20 -22.72
C ALA A 197 4.53 -2.41 -22.33
N LYS A 198 4.13 -2.13 -21.08
CA LYS A 198 2.75 -2.22 -20.59
C LYS A 198 1.94 -0.94 -20.79
N THR A 199 2.56 0.13 -21.28
CA THR A 199 1.84 1.38 -21.63
C THR A 199 1.16 1.26 -22.99
N PRO A 200 0.02 1.95 -23.22
CA PRO A 200 -0.55 2.06 -24.55
C PRO A 200 0.44 2.72 -25.53
N PRO A 201 0.31 2.44 -26.84
CA PRO A 201 1.07 3.15 -27.86
C PRO A 201 0.69 4.65 -27.86
N PRO A 202 1.62 5.52 -28.28
CA PRO A 202 1.40 6.97 -28.36
C PRO A 202 0.32 7.37 -29.37
#